data_AF-A0A3D3BPD3-F1
#
_entry.id   AF-A0A3D3BPD3-F1
#
_cell.length_a   1.000
_cell.length_b   1.000
_cell.length_c   1.000
_cell.angle_alpha   90.00
_cell.angle_beta   90.00
_cell.angle_gamma   90.00
#
_symmetry.space_group_name_H-M   'P 1'
#
loop_
_entity.id
_entity.type
_entity.pdbx_description
1 polymer ?
#
loop_
_entity_poly.entity_id
_entity_poly.type
_entity_poly.pdbx_seq_one_letter_code
_entity_poly.pdbx_strand_id
1 'polypeptide(L)'
;MNKADLIDNVAERLGHSKKDVTDIVDAFLLETKKAVAKGEKVAVAGFGVFESTARKARMGRNPRTGDAVKIKAAKLPKFRPGAEFKGVVSGDKKLVEPAAKKTT
;
A
#
# COMPACT_ATOMS: atom_id res chain seq x y z
N MET A 1 7.37 -2.71 12.77
CA MET A 1 5.91 -2.63 12.67
C MET A 1 5.42 -3.65 11.66
N ASN A 2 4.79 -4.71 12.13
CA ASN A 2 4.02 -5.68 11.34
C ASN A 2 2.53 -5.25 11.31
N LYS A 3 1.65 -6.10 10.75
CA LYS A 3 0.19 -5.80 10.68
C LYS A 3 -0.47 -5.73 12.07
N ALA A 4 -0.11 -6.62 12.99
CA ALA A 4 -0.68 -6.65 14.33
C ALA A 4 -0.27 -5.39 15.13
N ASP A 5 1.02 -5.02 15.09
CA ASP A 5 1.52 -3.79 15.70
C ASP A 5 0.79 -2.55 15.16
N LEU A 6 0.50 -2.52 13.85
CA LEU A 6 -0.25 -1.43 13.22
C LEU A 6 -1.70 -1.36 13.73
N ILE A 7 -2.37 -2.51 13.85
CA ILE A 7 -3.74 -2.59 14.38
C ILE A 7 -3.79 -2.10 15.82
N ASP A 8 -2.84 -2.53 16.65
CA ASP A 8 -2.74 -2.13 18.05
C ASP A 8 -2.56 -0.61 18.18
N ASN A 9 -1.61 -0.04 17.43
CA ASN A 9 -1.38 1.41 17.44
C ASN A 9 -2.60 2.21 16.97
N VAL A 10 -3.34 1.72 15.97
CA VAL A 10 -4.54 2.40 15.46
C VAL A 10 -5.70 2.27 16.45
N ALA A 11 -5.87 1.11 17.07
CA ALA A 11 -6.89 0.86 18.10
C ALA A 11 -6.68 1.76 19.31
N GLU A 12 -5.45 1.84 19.82
CA GLU A 12 -5.08 2.72 20.93
C GLU A 12 -5.29 4.20 20.58
N ARG A 13 -4.87 4.63 19.39
CA ARG A 13 -5.00 6.02 18.94
C ARG A 13 -6.45 6.48 18.82
N LEU A 14 -7.35 5.59 18.40
CA LEU A 14 -8.75 5.92 18.13
C LEU A 14 -9.71 5.51 19.25
N GLY A 15 -9.23 4.77 20.26
CA GLY A 15 -10.08 4.22 21.32
C GLY A 15 -11.07 3.17 20.81
N HIS A 16 -10.74 2.47 19.71
CA HIS A 16 -11.58 1.42 19.13
C HIS A 16 -11.11 0.04 19.58
N SER A 17 -12.01 -0.95 19.49
CA SER A 17 -11.62 -2.33 19.79
C SER A 17 -10.63 -2.84 18.73
N LYS A 18 -9.67 -3.69 19.15
CA LYS A 18 -8.73 -4.34 18.23
C LYS A 18 -9.45 -5.13 17.14
N LYS A 19 -10.61 -5.70 17.48
CA LYS A 19 -11.45 -6.44 16.54
C LYS A 19 -11.97 -5.52 15.43
N ASP A 20 -12.56 -4.38 15.78
CA ASP A 20 -13.12 -3.45 14.80
C ASP A 20 -12.03 -2.91 13.88
N VAL A 21 -10.88 -2.55 14.43
CA VAL A 21 -9.74 -2.07 13.64
C VAL A 21 -9.18 -3.17 12.72
N THR A 22 -9.16 -4.42 13.19
CA THR A 22 -8.77 -5.57 12.35
C THR A 22 -9.71 -5.69 11.15
N ASP A 23 -11.02 -5.69 11.40
CA ASP A 23 -12.06 -5.82 10.38
C ASP A 23 -11.96 -4.67 9.35
N ILE A 24 -11.72 -3.44 9.81
CA ILE A 24 -11.51 -2.25 8.95
C ILE A 24 -10.24 -2.39 8.08
N VAL A 25 -9.10 -2.74 8.69
CA VAL A 25 -7.83 -2.87 7.96
C VAL A 25 -7.92 -3.98 6.91
N ASP A 26 -8.55 -5.11 7.24
CA ASP A 26 -8.75 -6.20 6.30
C ASP A 26 -9.68 -5.82 5.15
N ALA A 27 -10.78 -5.11 5.44
CA ALA A 27 -11.67 -4.60 4.41
C ALA A 27 -10.95 -3.63 3.46
N PHE A 28 -10.17 -2.69 3.99
CA PHE A 28 -9.37 -1.75 3.19
C PHE A 28 -8.39 -2.47 2.25
N LEU A 29 -7.66 -3.47 2.77
CA LEU A 29 -6.72 -4.26 1.97
C LEU A 29 -7.44 -5.09 0.90
N LEU A 30 -8.61 -5.64 1.22
CA LEU A 30 -9.40 -6.43 0.28
C LEU A 30 -9.93 -5.56 -0.88
N GLU A 31 -10.56 -4.43 -0.58
CA GLU A 31 -11.10 -3.54 -1.61
C GLU A 31 -9.99 -2.94 -2.48
N THR A 32 -8.84 -2.60 -1.89
CA THR A 32 -7.67 -2.15 -2.66
C THR A 32 -7.19 -3.22 -3.64
N LYS A 33 -7.11 -4.49 -3.20
CA LYS A 33 -6.74 -5.60 -4.09
C LYS A 33 -7.74 -5.78 -5.22
N LYS A 34 -9.05 -5.72 -4.93
CA LYS A 34 -10.12 -5.85 -5.93
C LYS A 34 -10.03 -4.75 -6.99
N ALA A 35 -9.92 -3.48 -6.57
CA ALA A 35 -9.82 -2.35 -7.48
C ALA A 35 -8.58 -2.47 -8.39
N VAL A 36 -7.41 -2.75 -7.81
CA VAL A 36 -6.17 -2.89 -8.59
C VAL A 36 -6.22 -4.09 -9.55
N ALA A 37 -6.83 -5.21 -9.15
CA ALA A 37 -7.02 -6.36 -10.03
C ALA A 37 -7.89 -6.03 -11.26
N LYS A 38 -8.87 -5.14 -11.11
CA LYS A 38 -9.69 -4.61 -12.23
C LYS A 38 -8.95 -3.60 -13.11
N GLY A 39 -7.77 -3.14 -12.68
CA GLY A 39 -7.00 -2.11 -13.36
C GLY A 39 -7.34 -0.69 -12.93
N GLU A 40 -8.15 -0.53 -11.89
CA GLU A 40 -8.49 0.75 -11.29
C GLU A 40 -7.32 1.28 -10.44
N LYS A 41 -7.39 2.58 -10.13
CA LYS A 41 -6.43 3.27 -9.26
C LYS A 41 -7.09 3.61 -7.95
N VAL A 42 -6.44 3.24 -6.84
CA VAL A 42 -6.85 3.64 -5.50
C VAL A 42 -5.91 4.74 -5.02
N ALA A 43 -6.39 5.97 -5.01
CA ALA A 43 -5.64 7.13 -4.55
C ALA A 43 -5.99 7.46 -3.11
N VAL A 44 -5.00 7.37 -2.22
CA VAL A 44 -5.10 7.79 -0.82
C VAL A 44 -4.34 9.10 -0.68
N ALA A 45 -5.07 10.21 -0.55
CA ALA A 45 -4.48 11.54 -0.45
C ALA A 45 -3.44 11.61 0.68
N GLY A 46 -2.33 12.32 0.44
CA GLY A 46 -1.18 12.39 1.36
C GLY A 46 -0.30 11.14 1.40
N PHE A 47 -0.86 9.94 1.17
CA PHE A 47 -0.12 8.68 1.27
C PHE A 47 0.44 8.19 -0.07
N GLY A 48 -0.42 8.00 -1.08
CA GLY A 48 0.02 7.50 -2.39
C GLY A 48 -1.09 6.87 -3.22
N VAL A 49 -0.68 6.19 -4.30
CA VAL A 49 -1.59 5.58 -5.27
C VAL A 49 -1.23 4.11 -5.46
N PHE A 50 -2.22 3.23 -5.30
CA PHE A 50 -2.13 1.83 -5.72
C PHE A 50 -2.71 1.69 -7.12
N GLU A 51 -2.00 1.02 -8.01
CA GLU A 51 -2.43 0.83 -9.40
C GLU A 51 -1.89 -0.48 -9.98
N SER A 52 -2.50 -0.94 -11.06
CA SER A 52 -1.91 -1.99 -11.89
C SER A 52 -0.96 -1.38 -12.93
N THR A 53 0.18 -2.02 -13.17
CA THR A 53 1.11 -1.66 -14.24
C THR A 53 1.35 -2.85 -15.16
N ALA A 54 1.43 -2.58 -16.47
CA ALA A 54 1.76 -3.59 -17.45
C ALA A 54 3.29 -3.72 -17.57
N ARG A 55 3.80 -4.92 -17.29
CA ARG A 55 5.18 -5.28 -17.55
C ARG A 55 5.26 -6.00 -18.90
N LYS A 56 6.09 -5.49 -19.81
CA LYS A 56 6.36 -6.11 -21.12
C LYS A 56 7.12 -7.43 -20.95
N ALA A 57 6.93 -8.32 -21.92
CA ALA A 57 7.72 -9.54 -22.00
C ALA A 57 9.20 -9.19 -22.21
N ARG A 58 10.09 -9.95 -21.57
CA ARG A 58 11.55 -9.77 -21.69
C ARG A 58 12.27 -11.10 -21.50
N MET A 59 13.49 -11.19 -22.01
CA MET A 59 14.40 -12.29 -21.65
C MET A 59 14.97 -12.05 -20.26
N GLY A 60 14.91 -13.07 -19.41
CA GLY A 60 15.62 -13.13 -18.14
C GLY A 60 16.59 -14.29 -18.14
N ARG A 61 17.23 -14.53 -17.00
CA ARG A 61 18.19 -15.61 -16.81
C ARG A 61 17.76 -16.45 -15.61
N ASN A 62 17.78 -17.77 -15.74
CA ASN A 62 17.52 -18.66 -14.61
C ASN A 62 18.69 -18.53 -13.60
N PRO A 63 18.46 -18.12 -12.35
CA PRO A 63 19.54 -17.96 -11.37
C PRO A 63 20.29 -19.27 -11.07
N ARG A 64 19.65 -20.42 -11.27
CA ARG A 64 20.24 -21.75 -10.96
C ARG A 64 21.05 -22.33 -12.13
N THR A 65 20.65 -22.08 -13.38
CA THR A 65 21.26 -22.73 -14.56
C THR A 65 21.93 -21.76 -15.52
N GLY A 66 21.64 -20.46 -15.43
CA GLY A 66 22.19 -19.44 -16.35
C GLY A 66 21.52 -19.38 -17.72
N ASP A 67 20.54 -20.25 -17.99
CA ASP A 67 19.83 -20.29 -19.26
C ASP A 67 18.96 -19.05 -19.47
N ALA A 68 18.83 -18.63 -20.73
CA ALA A 68 17.92 -17.57 -21.13
C ALA A 68 16.46 -18.07 -21.06
N VAL A 69 15.63 -17.39 -20.27
CA VAL A 69 14.20 -17.73 -20.10
C VAL A 69 13.33 -16.56 -20.54
N LYS A 70 12.35 -16.85 -21.39
CA LYS A 70 11.35 -15.85 -21.82
C LYS A 70 10.36 -15.60 -20.68
N ILE A 71 10.37 -14.39 -20.13
CA ILE A 71 9.39 -13.97 -19.12
C ILE A 71 8.22 -13.30 -19.85
N LYS A 72 7.03 -13.88 -19.69
CA LYS A 72 5.79 -13.38 -20.30
C LYS A 72 5.43 -11.98 -19.77
N ALA A 73 4.65 -11.25 -20.57
CA ALA A 73 4.05 -10.00 -20.12
C ALA A 73 3.07 -10.29 -18.97
N ALA A 74 2.98 -9.37 -18.00
CA ALA A 74 2.12 -9.54 -16.84
C ALA A 74 1.62 -8.17 -16.34
N LYS A 75 0.43 -8.17 -15.73
CA LYS A 75 -0.03 -7.05 -14.91
C LYS A 75 0.49 -7.23 -13.49
N LEU A 76 1.11 -6.21 -12.93
CA LEU A 76 1.68 -6.22 -11.59
C LEU A 76 1.07 -5.09 -10.76
N PRO A 77 0.84 -5.29 -9.45
CA PRO A 77 0.50 -4.20 -8.57
C PRO A 77 1.71 -3.27 -8.41
N LYS A 78 1.45 -1.97 -8.30
CA LYS A 78 2.44 -0.94 -8.02
C LYS A 78 1.86 0.05 -7.02
N PHE A 79 2.68 0.40 -6.02
CA PHE A 79 2.41 1.55 -5.15
C PHE A 79 3.30 2.72 -5.56
N ARG A 80 2.70 3.89 -5.75
CA ARG A 80 3.40 5.16 -5.96
C ARG A 80 3.26 6.02 -4.71
N PRO A 81 4.32 6.22 -3.92
CA PRO A 81 4.28 7.10 -2.76
C PRO A 81 3.93 8.54 -3.18
N GLY A 82 3.01 9.17 -2.44
CA GLY A 82 2.61 10.55 -2.61
C GLY A 82 3.73 11.53 -2.25
N ALA A 83 3.62 12.78 -2.71
CA ALA A 83 4.63 13.81 -2.44
C ALA A 83 4.79 14.10 -0.94
N GLU A 84 3.69 14.07 -0.18
CA GLU A 84 3.72 14.26 1.27
C GLU A 84 4.43 13.11 1.98
N PHE A 85 4.04 11.86 1.70
CA PHE A 85 4.74 10.71 2.27
C PHE A 85 6.24 10.71 1.94
N LYS A 86 6.61 11.03 0.69
CA LYS A 86 8.03 11.19 0.32
C LYS A 86 8.73 12.27 1.13
N GLY A 87 8.13 13.46 1.22
CA GLY A 87 8.70 14.59 1.96
C GLY A 87 8.88 14.29 3.45
N VAL A 88 7.96 13.54 4.04
CA VAL A 88 8.09 13.06 5.42
C VAL A 88 9.30 12.12 5.57
N VAL A 89 9.45 11.15 4.66
CA VAL A 89 10.52 10.16 4.73
C VAL A 89 11.90 10.75 4.39
N SER A 90 11.97 11.73 3.49
CA SER A 90 13.21 12.46 3.18
C SER A 90 13.58 13.51 4.23
N GLY A 91 12.66 13.88 5.14
CA GLY A 91 12.87 14.92 6.16
C GLY A 91 12.51 16.34 5.71
N ASP A 92 12.07 16.52 4.46
CA ASP A 92 11.64 17.82 3.91
C ASP A 92 10.33 18.32 4.53
N LYS A 93 9.52 17.42 5.12
CA LYS A 93 8.26 17.73 5.80
C LYS A 93 8.21 17.03 7.15
N LYS A 94 7.64 17.70 8.16
CA LYS A 94 7.36 17.07 9.45
C LYS A 94 6.10 16.22 9.36
N LEU A 95 6.09 15.10 10.09
CA LEU A 95 4.88 14.35 10.39
C LEU A 95 3.93 15.24 11.18
N VAL A 96 2.82 15.63 10.57
CA VAL A 96 1.74 16.35 11.26
C VAL A 96 0.69 15.33 11.63
N GLU A 97 0.43 15.19 12.93
CA GLU A 97 -0.71 14.40 13.38
C GLU A 97 -1.99 15.16 13.03
N PRO A 98 -2.94 14.55 12.29
CA PRO A 98 -4.21 15.20 12.05
C PRO A 98 -4.86 15.47 13.41
N ALA A 99 -5.21 16.73 13.67
CA ALA A 99 -5.92 17.13 14.88
C ALA A 99 -7.15 16.22 15.03
N ALA A 100 -7.26 15.53 16.17
CA ALA A 100 -8.40 14.69 16.48
C ALA A 100 -9.66 15.55 16.35
N LYS A 101 -10.39 15.41 15.24
CA LYS A 101 -11.72 15.99 15.13
C LYS A 101 -12.54 15.29 16.21
N LYS A 102 -12.89 16.00 17.28
CA LYS A 102 -13.92 15.57 18.22
C LYS A 102 -15.19 15.35 17.39
N THR A 103 -15.46 14.11 17.04
CA THR A 103 -16.73 13.72 16.44
C THR A 103 -17.80 14.09 17.46
N THR A 104 -18.70 14.96 17.05
CA THR A 104 -19.91 15.35 17.81
C THR A 104 -20.94 14.26 17.70
#